data_AF-A0A962Z7M0-F1
#
_entry.id   AF-A0A962Z7M0-F1
#
_cell.length_a   1.000
_cell.length_b   1.000
_cell.length_c   1.000
_cell.angle_alpha   90.00
_cell.angle_beta   90.00
_cell.angle_gamma   90.00
#
_symmetry.space_group_name_H-M   'P 1'
#
loop_
_entity.id
_entity.type
_entity.pdbx_description
1 polymer ?
#
loop_
_entity_poly.entity_id
_entity_poly.type
_entity_poly.pdbx_seq_one_letter_code
_entity_poly.pdbx_strand_id
1 'polypeptide(L)'
;AEAALGKLAPYYPSMKPAWTAGVSMPGGDFPVDGAGALAERIRERYSFVDGPFATRLVTHYGTEAFDILGEATVFADLGRHFGFNLTEAEIRWLMDREWARTAEDVVWRRTRLGLRLTGDEIAALDGWMAERRPPVEAATAEPPGAIA
;
A
#
# COMPACT_ATOMS: atom_id res chain seq x y z
N ALA A 1 -12.18 11.33 14.37
CA ALA A 1 -12.84 11.86 13.15
C ALA A 1 -14.32 12.17 13.39
N GLU A 2 -15.13 11.23 13.89
CA GLU A 2 -16.59 11.39 14.04
C GLU A 2 -17.04 12.62 14.85
N ALA A 3 -16.38 12.93 15.96
CA ALA A 3 -16.67 14.14 16.75
C ALA A 3 -16.45 15.45 15.97
N ALA A 4 -15.48 15.48 15.06
CA ALA A 4 -15.25 16.64 14.19
C ALA A 4 -16.37 16.78 13.15
N LEU A 5 -16.78 15.67 12.54
CA LEU A 5 -17.93 15.65 11.61
C LEU A 5 -19.23 16.06 12.30
N GLY A 6 -19.43 15.66 13.56
CA GLY A 6 -20.60 16.10 14.35
C GLY A 6 -20.69 17.62 14.51
N LYS A 7 -19.55 18.31 14.65
CA LYS A 7 -19.51 19.78 14.70
C LYS A 7 -19.78 20.45 13.34
N LEU A 8 -19.49 19.74 12.24
CA LEU A 8 -19.72 20.23 10.88
C LEU A 8 -21.15 19.96 10.38
N ALA A 9 -21.84 18.98 10.94
CA ALA A 9 -23.19 18.58 10.53
C ALA A 9 -24.21 19.73 10.36
N PRO A 10 -24.23 20.78 11.22
CA PRO A 10 -25.15 21.92 11.04
C PRO A 10 -24.95 22.69 9.73
N TYR A 11 -23.76 22.63 9.13
CA TYR A 11 -23.43 23.32 7.88
C TYR A 11 -23.65 22.45 6.62
N TYR A 12 -23.97 21.17 6.80
CA TYR A 12 -24.17 20.21 5.71
C TYR A 12 -25.47 19.42 5.92
N PRO A 13 -26.63 19.95 5.50
CA PRO A 13 -27.95 19.35 5.77
C PRO A 13 -28.14 17.92 5.26
N SER A 14 -27.36 17.49 4.27
CA SER A 14 -27.39 16.15 3.69
C SER A 14 -26.32 15.20 4.27
N MET A 15 -25.63 15.59 5.34
CA MET A 15 -24.57 14.76 5.95
C MET A 15 -25.17 13.47 6.54
N LYS A 16 -24.57 12.34 6.19
CA LYS A 16 -24.96 11.03 6.72
C LYS A 16 -24.51 10.86 8.18
N PRO A 17 -25.16 9.97 8.96
CA PRO A 17 -24.73 9.62 10.31
C PRO A 17 -23.32 9.02 10.37
N ALA A 18 -22.77 8.94 11.58
CA ALA A 18 -21.52 8.25 11.85
C ALA A 18 -21.59 6.78 11.43
N TRP A 19 -20.52 6.28 10.80
CA TRP A 19 -20.49 4.94 10.19
C TRP A 19 -19.17 4.20 10.41
N THR A 20 -18.13 4.85 10.92
CA THR A 20 -16.76 4.29 10.85
C THR A 20 -16.49 3.17 11.85
N ALA A 21 -17.25 3.11 12.95
CA ALA A 21 -17.03 2.12 14.01
C ALA A 21 -17.22 0.65 13.58
N GLY A 22 -18.01 0.40 12.53
CA GLY A 22 -18.38 -0.96 12.10
C GLY A 22 -17.78 -1.40 10.77
N VAL A 23 -16.88 -0.61 10.18
CA VAL A 23 -16.31 -0.90 8.86
C VAL A 23 -14.84 -1.21 8.99
N SER A 24 -14.43 -2.35 8.41
CA SER A 24 -13.04 -2.74 8.30
C SER A 24 -12.26 -1.69 7.50
N MET A 25 -11.07 -1.35 7.98
CA MET A 25 -10.12 -0.57 7.19
C MET A 25 -9.64 -1.40 5.98
N PRO A 26 -9.18 -0.76 4.89
CA PRO A 26 -8.55 -1.47 3.77
C PRO A 26 -7.47 -2.44 4.24
N GLY A 27 -7.43 -3.63 3.64
CA GLY A 27 -6.59 -4.75 4.07
C GLY A 27 -6.99 -5.43 5.38
N GLY A 28 -7.83 -4.81 6.22
CA GLY A 28 -8.22 -5.30 7.55
C GLY A 28 -9.46 -6.19 7.57
N ASP A 29 -9.92 -6.69 6.43
CA ASP A 29 -11.14 -7.51 6.32
C ASP A 29 -10.90 -8.98 6.69
N PHE A 30 -10.48 -9.21 7.94
CA PHE A 30 -10.27 -10.54 8.52
C PHE A 30 -10.39 -10.48 10.06
N PRO A 31 -10.60 -11.62 10.76
CA PRO A 31 -10.72 -11.64 12.21
C PRO A 31 -9.47 -11.08 12.92
N VAL A 32 -9.65 -10.53 14.13
CA VAL A 32 -8.55 -9.92 14.92
C VAL A 32 -7.40 -10.91 15.19
N ASP A 33 -7.72 -12.19 15.37
CA ASP A 33 -6.77 -13.30 15.55
C ASP A 33 -6.51 -14.09 14.24
N GLY A 34 -7.02 -13.60 13.11
CA GLY A 34 -7.01 -14.27 11.82
C GLY A 34 -5.72 -14.14 11.00
N ALA A 35 -4.74 -13.36 11.46
CA ALA A 35 -3.51 -13.10 10.70
C ALA A 35 -2.73 -14.38 10.34
N GLY A 36 -2.63 -15.34 11.28
CA GLY A 36 -1.96 -16.62 11.04
C GLY A 36 -2.67 -17.46 9.99
N ALA A 37 -4.00 -17.55 10.06
CA ALA A 37 -4.80 -18.24 9.05
C ALA A 37 -4.69 -17.57 7.67
N LEU A 38 -4.59 -16.24 7.63
CA LEU A 38 -4.40 -15.51 6.37
C LEU A 38 -3.03 -15.80 5.74
N ALA A 39 -1.97 -15.86 6.56
CA ALA A 39 -0.63 -16.21 6.08
C ALA A 39 -0.59 -17.64 5.52
N GLU A 40 -1.24 -18.61 6.16
CA GLU A 40 -1.34 -19.97 5.62
C GLU A 40 -2.10 -20.01 4.29
N ARG A 41 -3.21 -19.28 4.16
CA ARG A 41 -3.95 -19.17 2.88
C ARG A 41 -3.08 -18.60 1.75
N ILE A 42 -2.21 -17.62 2.05
CA ILE A 42 -1.25 -17.10 1.07
C ILE A 42 -0.30 -18.22 0.64
N ARG A 43 0.26 -18.98 1.57
CA ARG A 43 1.20 -20.07 1.27
C ARG A 43 0.57 -21.22 0.51
N GLU A 44 -0.69 -21.54 0.80
CA GLU A 44 -1.46 -22.55 0.08
C GLU A 44 -1.69 -22.14 -1.39
N ARG A 45 -1.98 -20.86 -1.64
CA ARG A 45 -2.20 -20.34 -3.00
C ARG A 45 -0.89 -20.11 -3.76
N TYR A 46 0.15 -19.65 -3.08
CA TYR A 46 1.43 -19.25 -3.69
C TYR A 46 2.56 -20.08 -3.09
N SER A 47 2.83 -21.24 -3.68
CA SER A 47 3.79 -22.23 -3.14
C SER A 47 5.23 -21.73 -3.04
N PHE A 48 5.57 -20.63 -3.75
CA PHE A 48 6.89 -19.99 -3.69
C PHE A 48 7.01 -18.97 -2.54
N VAL A 49 5.92 -18.69 -1.80
CA VAL A 49 5.93 -17.79 -0.64
C VAL A 49 6.19 -18.60 0.62
N ASP A 50 7.27 -18.29 1.31
CA ASP A 50 7.61 -18.93 2.59
C ASP A 50 6.87 -18.28 3.78
N GLY A 51 6.98 -18.90 4.96
CA GLY A 51 6.35 -18.41 6.20
C GLY A 51 6.68 -16.95 6.54
N PRO A 52 7.98 -16.58 6.62
CA PRO A 52 8.38 -15.21 6.88
C PRO A 52 7.84 -14.20 5.86
N PHE A 53 7.85 -14.53 4.57
CA PHE A 53 7.31 -13.67 3.53
C PHE A 53 5.79 -13.52 3.64
N ALA A 54 5.04 -14.60 3.82
CA ALA A 54 3.59 -14.54 4.03
C ALA A 54 3.23 -13.69 5.25
N THR A 55 3.96 -13.87 6.36
CA THR A 55 3.75 -13.11 7.60
C THR A 55 4.01 -11.62 7.37
N ARG A 56 5.10 -11.28 6.65
CA ARG A 56 5.40 -9.89 6.27
C ARG A 56 4.26 -9.29 5.46
N LEU A 57 3.78 -9.98 4.43
CA LEU A 57 2.70 -9.47 3.58
C LEU A 57 1.43 -9.23 4.37
N VAL A 58 1.01 -10.18 5.22
CA VAL A 58 -0.16 -10.00 6.08
C VAL A 58 0.00 -8.82 7.04
N THR A 59 1.19 -8.64 7.61
CA THR A 59 1.45 -7.55 8.56
C THR A 59 1.33 -6.16 7.91
N HIS A 60 1.71 -6.04 6.63
CA HIS A 60 1.72 -4.75 5.93
C HIS A 60 0.44 -4.48 5.15
N TYR A 61 -0.19 -5.52 4.58
CA TYR A 61 -1.26 -5.39 3.60
C TYR A 61 -2.52 -6.18 3.96
N GLY A 62 -2.46 -7.08 4.94
CA GLY A 62 -3.59 -7.94 5.29
C GLY A 62 -4.15 -8.67 4.07
N THR A 63 -5.45 -8.51 3.80
CA THR A 63 -6.13 -9.15 2.66
C THR A 63 -5.69 -8.61 1.30
N GLU A 64 -5.15 -7.39 1.22
CA GLU A 64 -4.67 -6.80 -0.03
C GLU A 64 -3.38 -7.48 -0.55
N ALA A 65 -2.73 -8.30 0.28
CA ALA A 65 -1.61 -9.14 -0.14
C ALA A 65 -1.96 -10.05 -1.34
N PHE A 66 -3.22 -10.49 -1.47
CA PHE A 66 -3.65 -11.27 -2.62
C PHE A 66 -3.66 -10.45 -3.91
N ASP A 67 -3.99 -9.16 -3.85
CA ASP A 67 -3.98 -8.28 -5.02
C ASP A 67 -2.55 -7.94 -5.46
N ILE A 68 -1.61 -7.87 -4.50
CA ILE A 68 -0.18 -7.70 -4.79
C ILE A 68 0.39 -8.93 -5.51
N LEU A 69 0.10 -10.13 -5.00
CA LEU A 69 0.60 -11.38 -5.55
C LEU A 69 -0.13 -11.80 -6.84
N GLY A 70 -1.40 -11.41 -6.99
CA GLY A 70 -2.21 -11.61 -8.19
C GLY A 70 -2.29 -13.07 -8.65
N GLU A 71 -1.88 -13.30 -9.90
CA GLU A 71 -1.89 -14.63 -10.54
C GLU A 71 -0.46 -15.20 -10.67
N ALA A 72 0.49 -14.70 -9.88
CA ALA A 72 1.85 -15.21 -9.87
C ALA A 72 1.88 -16.69 -9.48
N THR A 73 2.61 -17.51 -10.24
CA THR A 73 2.78 -18.94 -10.00
C THR A 73 4.19 -19.29 -9.54
N VAL A 74 5.16 -18.42 -9.84
CA VAL A 74 6.54 -18.49 -9.37
C VAL A 74 7.02 -17.12 -8.90
N PHE A 75 8.07 -17.10 -8.07
CA PHE A 75 8.62 -15.84 -7.54
C PHE A 75 9.04 -14.86 -8.65
N ALA A 76 9.53 -15.37 -9.79
CA ALA A 76 9.94 -14.56 -10.93
C ALA A 76 8.78 -13.78 -11.57
N ASP A 77 7.53 -14.24 -11.42
CA ASP A 77 6.34 -13.55 -11.94
C ASP A 77 6.09 -12.22 -11.20
N LEU A 78 6.66 -12.05 -9.99
CA LEU A 78 6.59 -10.80 -9.22
C LEU A 78 7.55 -9.71 -9.74
N GLY A 79 8.32 -10.01 -10.78
CA GLY A 79 9.24 -9.08 -11.44
C GLY A 79 10.58 -8.93 -10.70
N ARG A 80 11.17 -7.73 -10.78
CA ARG A 80 12.48 -7.46 -10.17
C ARG A 80 12.47 -7.64 -8.66
N HIS A 81 13.55 -8.21 -8.12
CA HIS A 81 13.81 -8.31 -6.69
C HIS A 81 14.76 -7.19 -6.22
N PHE A 82 14.38 -6.50 -5.15
CA PHE A 82 15.13 -5.36 -4.58
C PHE A 82 15.80 -5.69 -3.23
N GLY A 83 15.78 -6.97 -2.82
CA GLY A 83 16.29 -7.41 -1.52
C GLY A 83 15.18 -7.74 -0.51
N PHE A 84 15.47 -8.60 0.45
CA PHE A 84 14.53 -9.03 1.53
C PHE A 84 13.11 -9.39 1.06
N ASN A 85 12.98 -10.00 -0.11
CA ASN A 85 11.71 -10.36 -0.76
C ASN A 85 10.80 -9.16 -1.11
N LEU A 86 11.36 -7.96 -1.22
CA LEU A 86 10.70 -6.79 -1.81
C LEU A 86 10.72 -6.93 -3.34
N THR A 87 9.54 -6.95 -3.94
CA THR A 87 9.37 -7.26 -5.37
C THR A 87 8.77 -6.09 -6.13
N GLU A 88 9.00 -6.06 -7.44
CA GLU A 88 8.42 -5.07 -8.34
C GLU A 88 6.89 -5.01 -8.26
N ALA A 89 6.21 -6.15 -8.13
CA ALA A 89 4.75 -6.19 -7.92
C ALA A 89 4.34 -5.40 -6.66
N GLU A 90 5.05 -5.58 -5.55
CA GLU A 90 4.84 -4.84 -4.30
C GLU A 90 5.15 -3.34 -4.47
N ILE A 91 6.23 -2.97 -5.18
CA ILE A 91 6.53 -1.56 -5.43
C ILE A 91 5.45 -0.90 -6.30
N ARG A 92 4.95 -1.58 -7.33
CA ARG A 92 3.84 -1.07 -8.17
C ARG A 92 2.59 -0.83 -7.33
N TRP A 93 2.23 -1.78 -6.47
CA TRP A 93 1.13 -1.59 -5.52
C TRP A 93 1.33 -0.33 -4.66
N LEU A 94 2.52 -0.18 -4.08
CA LEU A 94 2.84 0.96 -3.23
C LEU A 94 2.77 2.30 -3.99
N MET A 95 3.22 2.34 -5.25
CA MET A 95 3.16 3.53 -6.10
C MET A 95 1.72 3.87 -6.51
N ASP A 96 0.96 2.86 -6.93
CA ASP A 96 -0.36 3.05 -7.55
C ASP A 96 -1.48 3.25 -6.52
N ARG A 97 -1.38 2.58 -5.36
CA ARG A 97 -2.45 2.55 -4.35
C ARG A 97 -2.08 3.19 -3.01
N GLU A 98 -0.78 3.32 -2.71
CA GLU A 98 -0.32 3.89 -1.44
C GLU A 98 0.52 5.16 -1.61
N TRP A 99 0.50 5.74 -2.82
CA TRP A 99 1.16 7.00 -3.17
C TRP A 99 2.65 7.04 -2.81
N ALA A 100 3.34 5.91 -2.80
CA ALA A 100 4.80 5.91 -2.63
C ALA A 100 5.44 6.59 -3.84
N ARG A 101 6.19 7.66 -3.60
CA ARG A 101 6.85 8.43 -4.67
C ARG A 101 8.33 8.11 -4.69
N THR A 102 8.97 7.90 -3.55
CA THR A 102 10.42 7.62 -3.46
C THR A 102 10.69 6.28 -2.79
N ALA A 103 11.93 5.80 -2.89
CA ALA A 103 12.35 4.63 -2.11
C ALA A 103 12.22 4.89 -0.59
N GLU A 104 12.38 6.14 -0.14
CA GLU A 104 12.21 6.53 1.27
C GLU A 104 10.78 6.24 1.77
N ASP A 105 9.77 6.56 0.95
CA ASP A 105 8.37 6.26 1.29
C ASP A 105 8.16 4.77 1.50
N VAL A 106 8.70 3.95 0.59
CA VAL A 106 8.61 2.49 0.65
C VAL A 106 9.30 1.98 1.91
N VAL A 107 10.58 2.28 2.09
CA VAL A 107 11.44 1.59 3.06
C VAL A 107 11.28 2.10 4.49
N TRP A 108 10.74 3.30 4.71
CA TRP A 108 10.59 3.85 6.06
C TRP A 108 9.14 4.07 6.49
N ARG A 109 8.22 4.36 5.56
CA ARG A 109 6.82 4.68 5.89
C ARG A 109 5.89 3.50 5.65
N ARG A 110 6.07 2.77 4.55
CA ARG A 110 5.16 1.68 4.16
C ARG A 110 5.57 0.31 4.69
N THR A 111 6.85 -0.04 4.60
CA THR A 111 7.29 -1.43 4.87
C THR A 111 8.32 -1.58 5.98
N ARG A 112 8.97 -0.48 6.40
CA ARG A 112 10.14 -0.49 7.32
C ARG A 112 11.30 -1.39 6.85
N LEU A 113 11.34 -1.75 5.56
CA LEU A 113 12.40 -2.59 5.01
C LEU A 113 13.75 -1.87 4.90
N GLY A 114 13.83 -0.58 5.20
CA GLY A 114 15.09 0.14 5.37
C GLY A 114 15.96 -0.42 6.50
N LEU A 115 15.37 -1.19 7.43
CA LEU A 115 16.11 -1.94 8.46
C LEU A 115 16.76 -3.23 7.94
N ARG A 116 16.47 -3.63 6.69
CA ARG A 116 16.91 -4.90 6.09
C ARG A 116 17.71 -4.70 4.81
N LEU A 117 17.34 -3.72 3.98
CA LEU A 117 18.04 -3.41 2.73
C LEU A 117 19.34 -2.65 3.01
N THR A 118 20.32 -2.90 2.15
CA THR A 118 21.57 -2.14 2.06
C THR A 118 21.34 -0.79 1.38
N GLY A 119 22.29 0.14 1.53
CA GLY A 119 22.24 1.44 0.84
C GLY A 119 22.17 1.31 -0.68
N ASP A 120 22.90 0.35 -1.26
CA ASP A 120 22.91 0.11 -2.71
C ASP A 120 21.58 -0.46 -3.21
N GLU A 121 20.94 -1.35 -2.44
CA GLU A 121 19.59 -1.85 -2.75
C GLU A 121 18.54 -0.73 -2.71
N ILE A 122 18.63 0.17 -1.72
CA ILE A 122 17.73 1.34 -1.62
C ILE A 122 17.95 2.29 -2.80
N ALA A 123 19.21 2.55 -3.18
CA ALA A 123 19.52 3.39 -4.33
C ALA A 123 19.03 2.77 -5.65
N ALA A 124 19.17 1.46 -5.82
CA ALA A 124 18.66 0.73 -6.97
C ALA A 124 17.12 0.77 -7.06
N LEU A 125 16.44 0.69 -5.92
CA LEU A 125 14.99 0.89 -5.84
C LEU A 125 14.59 2.31 -6.24
N ASP A 126 15.27 3.33 -5.71
CA ASP A 126 14.92 4.73 -5.99
C ASP A 126 15.08 5.08 -7.48
N GLY A 127 16.18 4.63 -8.09
CA GLY A 127 16.39 4.78 -9.54
C GLY A 127 15.29 4.12 -10.36
N TRP A 128 14.90 2.89 -10.00
CA TRP A 128 13.84 2.16 -10.69
C TRP A 128 12.47 2.86 -10.55
N MET A 129 12.16 3.42 -9.37
CA MET A 129 10.94 4.19 -9.12
C MET A 129 10.93 5.52 -9.88
N ALA A 130 12.08 6.21 -9.95
CA ALA A 130 12.21 7.48 -10.66
C ALA A 130 11.89 7.36 -12.15
N GLU A 131 12.34 6.28 -12.80
CA GLU A 131 12.03 5.97 -14.21
C GLU A 131 10.53 5.80 -14.50
N ARG A 132 9.74 5.42 -13.48
CA ARG A 132 8.32 5.05 -13.61
C ARG A 132 7.37 6.08 -13.02
N ARG A 133 7.91 7.14 -12.43
CA ARG A 133 7.11 8.22 -11.89
C ARG A 133 6.51 9.01 -13.05
N PRO A 134 5.19 9.23 -13.10
CA PRO A 134 4.64 10.18 -14.05
C PRO A 134 5.29 11.55 -13.79
N PRO A 135 5.68 12.29 -14.84
CA PRO A 135 6.20 13.65 -14.68
C PRO A 135 5.19 14.45 -13.85
N VAL A 136 5.70 15.32 -12.98
CA VAL A 136 4.84 16.26 -12.27
C VAL A 136 4.29 17.20 -13.35
N GLU A 137 3.05 17.00 -13.76
CA GLU A 137 2.33 18.00 -14.53
C GLU A 137 2.28 19.25 -13.65
N ALA A 138 2.99 20.29 -14.10
CA ALA A 138 2.93 21.58 -13.44
C ALA A 138 1.48 22.03 -13.47
N ALA A 139 0.84 22.13 -12.31
CA ALA A 139 -0.51 22.63 -12.19
C ALA A 139 -0.56 24.01 -12.86
N THR A 140 -1.16 24.09 -14.05
CA THR A 140 -1.54 25.37 -14.63
C THR A 140 -2.66 25.92 -13.75
N ALA A 141 -2.28 26.76 -12.80
CA ALA A 141 -3.24 27.51 -12.01
C ALA A 141 -4.00 28.45 -12.96
N GLU A 142 -5.20 28.05 -13.39
CA GLU A 142 -6.15 29.03 -13.87
C GLU A 142 -6.52 29.95 -12.69
N PRO A 143 -6.42 31.28 -12.84
CA PRO A 143 -6.86 32.20 -11.80
C PRO A 143 -8.37 32.01 -11.59
N PRO A 144 -8.87 32.01 -10.34
CA PRO A 144 -10.29 31.88 -10.08
C PRO A 144 -11.05 32.99 -10.82
N GLY A 145 -11.90 32.58 -11.76
CA GLY A 145 -12.78 33.47 -12.52
C GLY A 145 -13.63 34.31 -11.58
N ALA A 146 -13.67 35.62 -11.85
CA ALA A 146 -14.50 36.58 -11.14
C ALA A 146 -15.96 36.14 -11.22
N ILE A 147 -16.58 35.93 -10.06
CA ILE A 147 -18.02 35.74 -9.94
C ILE A 147 -18.63 37.15 -9.99
N ALA A 148 -19.40 37.42 -11.05
CA ALA A 148 -20.23 38.62 -11.21
C ALA A 148 -21.59 38.41 -10.54
#